data_AF-A0A6J0H2Q4-F1
#
_entry.id   AF-A0A6J0H2Q4-F1
#
_cell.length_a   1.000
_cell.length_b   1.000
_cell.length_c   1.000
_cell.angle_alpha   90.00
_cell.angle_beta   90.00
_cell.angle_gamma   90.00
#
_symmetry.space_group_name_H-M   'P 1'
#
loop_
_entity.id
_entity.type
_entity.pdbx_description
1 polymer ?
#
loop_
_entity_poly.entity_id
_entity_poly.type
_entity_poly.pdbx_seq_one_letter_code
_entity_poly.pdbx_strand_id
1 'polypeptide(L)' 'MSTAMNFSAKSFTPRPPDKGAFPLDHFGECSAFKEQFMECLRHSGYESAACRQRAMAYLECRMDRDVSIRALLCNAS' A
#
# COMPACT_ATOMS: atom_id res chain seq x y z
N MET A 1 41.12 21.69 -15.57
CA MET A 1 39.87 22.47 -15.74
C MET A 1 38.74 21.48 -15.87
N SER A 2 38.02 21.21 -14.79
CA SER A 2 36.83 20.36 -14.81
C SER A 2 35.71 21.17 -14.17
N THR A 3 34.76 21.59 -14.99
CA THR A 3 33.69 22.52 -14.65
C THR A 3 32.76 21.89 -13.62
N ALA A 4 32.64 22.55 -12.46
CA ALA A 4 31.79 22.15 -11.35
C ALA A 4 30.30 22.19 -11.74
N MET A 5 29.58 21.14 -11.32
CA MET A 5 28.15 20.97 -11.57
C MET A 5 27.33 22.00 -10.78
N ASN A 6 26.64 22.90 -11.47
CA ASN A 6 25.65 23.81 -10.88
C ASN A 6 24.32 23.07 -10.73
N PHE A 7 24.10 22.42 -9.58
CA PHE A 7 22.77 22.02 -9.15
C PHE A 7 22.02 23.27 -8.68
N SER A 8 21.35 23.93 -9.63
CA SER A 8 20.37 24.97 -9.33
C SER A 8 19.35 24.37 -8.36
N ALA A 9 19.42 24.81 -7.11
CA ALA A 9 18.62 24.34 -5.98
C ALA A 9 17.16 24.75 -6.18
N LYS A 10 16.46 24.06 -7.09
CA LYS A 10 15.01 24.11 -7.16
C LYS A 10 14.52 23.39 -5.90
N SER A 11 14.00 24.16 -4.95
CA SER A 11 13.39 23.64 -3.74
C SER A 11 12.25 22.69 -4.13
N PHE A 12 12.57 21.40 -4.20
CA PHE A 12 11.58 20.35 -4.22
C PHE A 12 10.93 20.40 -2.85
N THR A 13 9.76 21.03 -2.78
CA THR A 13 8.85 20.83 -1.67
C THR A 13 8.09 19.56 -2.03
N PRO A 14 8.53 18.37 -1.57
CA PRO A 14 7.71 17.18 -1.72
C PRO A 14 6.39 17.51 -1.03
N ARG A 15 5.31 17.70 -1.81
CA ARG A 15 3.98 17.63 -1.21
C ARG A 15 3.93 16.23 -0.60
N PRO A 16 3.72 16.11 0.73
CA PRO A 16 3.62 14.81 1.36
C PRO A 16 2.58 14.04 0.55
N PRO A 17 2.90 12.85 0.01
CA PRO A 17 1.86 12.03 -0.60
C PRO A 17 0.83 11.80 0.51
N ASP A 18 -0.42 12.19 0.24
CA ASP A 18 -1.54 12.03 1.16
C ASP A 18 -1.51 10.60 1.71
N LYS A 19 -0.95 10.46 2.92
CA LYS A 19 -0.83 9.22 3.69
C LYS A 19 -0.41 8.04 2.79
N GLY A 20 0.86 8.02 2.39
CA GLY A 20 1.59 6.88 1.79
C GLY A 20 0.73 5.99 0.92
N ALA A 21 0.80 6.16 -0.40
CA ALA A 21 0.06 5.42 -1.42
C ALA A 21 0.09 3.90 -1.17
N PHE A 22 -0.77 3.44 -0.26
CA PHE A 22 -1.04 2.04 -0.05
C PHE A 22 -1.61 1.62 -1.38
N PRO A 23 -0.91 0.78 -2.16
CA PRO A 23 -1.22 0.59 -3.57
C PRO A 23 -2.67 0.17 -3.63
N LEU A 24 -3.58 1.11 -3.98
CA LEU A 24 -5.01 0.85 -3.88
C LEU A 24 -5.24 -0.31 -4.81
N ASP A 25 -5.75 -1.42 -4.27
CA ASP A 25 -6.14 -2.61 -5.03
C ASP A 25 -6.58 -2.21 -6.43
N HIS A 26 -5.76 -2.51 -7.44
CA HIS A 26 -5.95 -1.95 -8.79
C HIS A 26 -7.32 -2.35 -9.37
N PHE A 27 -7.82 -3.51 -8.94
CA PHE A 27 -9.09 -4.10 -9.35
C PHE A 27 -10.18 -4.04 -8.28
N GLY A 28 -9.91 -3.46 -7.09
CA GLY A 28 -10.91 -3.30 -6.03
C GLY A 28 -11.46 -4.59 -5.41
N GLU A 29 -10.82 -5.74 -5.65
CA GLU A 29 -11.35 -7.06 -5.28
C GLU A 29 -11.43 -7.30 -3.77
N CYS A 30 -10.54 -6.64 -3.01
CA CYS A 30 -10.51 -6.67 -1.54
C CYS A 30 -11.05 -5.37 -0.90
N SER A 31 -11.85 -4.59 -1.65
CA SER A 31 -12.42 -3.30 -1.20
C SER A 31 -13.24 -3.41 0.08
N ALA A 32 -14.02 -4.48 0.25
CA ALA A 32 -14.82 -4.71 1.45
C ALA A 32 -13.96 -4.79 2.74
N PHE A 33 -12.84 -5.51 2.68
CA PHE A 33 -11.91 -5.61 3.81
C PHE A 33 -11.15 -4.30 4.06
N LYS A 34 -10.83 -3.57 2.97
CA LYS A 34 -10.23 -2.22 3.06
C LYS A 34 -11.15 -1.27 3.80
N GLU A 35 -12.44 -1.24 3.45
CA GLU A 35 -13.43 -0.36 4.08
C GLU A 35 -13.58 -0.66 5.57
N GLN A 36 -13.64 -1.94 5.93
CA GLN A 36 -13.69 -2.37 7.33
C GLN A 36 -12.43 -1.98 8.13
N PHE A 37 -11.25 -2.06 7.51
CA PHE A 37 -10.02 -1.58 8.14
C PHE A 37 -10.03 -0.06 8.32
N MET A 38 -10.48 0.68 7.30
CA MET A 38 -10.59 2.15 7.36
C MET A 38 -11.65 2.62 8.36
N GLU A 39 -12.78 1.93 8.47
CA GLU A 39 -13.79 2.16 9.48
C GLU A 39 -13.21 1.95 10.88
N CYS A 40 -12.52 0.82 11.11
CA CYS A 40 -11.83 0.56 12.37
C CYS A 40 -10.85 1.69 12.73
N LEU A 41 -10.04 2.14 11.77
CA LEU A 41 -9.10 3.26 11.99
C LEU A 41 -9.83 4.55 12.36
N ARG A 42 -10.97 4.85 11.73
CA ARG A 42 -11.75 6.05 12.07
C ARG A 42 -12.32 5.97 13.50
N HIS A 43 -12.71 4.78 13.94
CA HIS A 43 -13.19 4.56 15.31
C HIS A 43 -12.07 4.53 16.36
N SER A 44 -10.89 4.04 16.00
CA SER A 44 -9.74 3.92 16.92
C SER A 44 -8.86 5.18 16.99
N GLY A 45 -9.20 6.25 16.28
CA GLY A 45 -8.38 7.47 16.22
C GLY A 45 -7.11 7.29 15.37
N TYR A 46 -7.16 6.45 14.35
CA TYR A 46 -6.06 6.04 13.45
C TYR A 46 -5.00 5.15 14.11
N GLU A 47 -5.34 4.52 15.23
CA GLU A 47 -4.49 3.50 15.86
C GLU A 47 -4.56 2.18 15.09
N SER A 48 -3.47 1.87 14.38
CA SER A 48 -3.34 0.67 13.55
C SER A 48 -3.20 -0.61 14.39
N ALA A 49 -2.67 -0.52 15.60
CA ALA A 49 -2.54 -1.66 16.51
C ALA A 49 -3.90 -2.25 16.91
N ALA A 50 -4.90 -1.39 17.16
CA ALA A 50 -6.26 -1.79 17.48
C ALA A 50 -6.97 -2.50 16.31
N CYS A 51 -6.56 -2.18 15.08
CA CYS A 51 -7.17 -2.68 13.85
C CYS A 51 -6.38 -3.82 13.18
N ARG A 52 -5.42 -4.43 13.90
CA ARG A 52 -4.57 -5.51 13.36
C ARG A 52 -5.35 -6.65 12.72
N GLN A 53 -6.45 -7.09 13.34
CA GLN A 53 -7.27 -8.18 12.79
C GLN A 53 -7.90 -7.80 11.43
N ARG A 54 -8.42 -6.57 11.31
CA ARG A 54 -9.01 -6.06 10.07
C ARG A 54 -7.94 -5.84 8.99
N ALA A 55 -6.75 -5.41 9.39
CA ALA A 55 -5.59 -5.28 8.50
C ALA A 55 -5.10 -6.65 7.98
N MET A 56 -5.06 -7.67 8.85
CA MET A 56 -4.69 -9.04 8.48
C MET A 56 -5.65 -9.59 7.42
N ALA A 57 -6.96 -9.51 7.66
CA ALA A 57 -7.98 -9.99 6.71
C ALA A 57 -7.87 -9.30 5.34
N TYR A 58 -7.54 -8.00 5.34
CA TYR A 58 -7.32 -7.26 4.10
C TYR A 58 -6.10 -7.76 3.33
N LEU A 59 -4.99 -8.03 4.04
CA LEU A 59 -3.77 -8.55 3.45
C LEU A 59 -3.90 -10.00 3.00
N GLU A 60 -4.61 -10.84 3.76
CA GLU A 60 -4.91 -12.24 3.38
C GLU A 60 -5.70 -12.28 2.07
N CYS A 61 -6.73 -11.45 1.92
CA CYS A 61 -7.48 -11.35 0.67
C CYS A 61 -6.58 -11.01 -0.53
N ARG A 62 -5.58 -10.14 -0.35
CA ARG A 62 -4.62 -9.84 -1.40
C ARG A 62 -3.69 -11.01 -1.70
N MET A 63 -3.18 -11.65 -0.66
CA MET A 63 -2.24 -12.76 -0.81
C MET A 63 -2.92 -13.97 -1.45
N ASP A 64 -4.14 -14.33 -1.07
CA ASP A 64 -4.88 -15.43 -1.70
C ASP A 64 -5.11 -15.19 -3.19
N ARG A 65 -5.34 -13.94 -3.57
CA ARG A 65 -5.53 -13.54 -4.97
C ARG A 65 -4.21 -13.47 -5.75
N ASP A 66 -3.13 -12.98 -5.13
CA ASP A 66 -1.77 -13.02 -5.71
C ASP A 66 -1.23 -14.46 -5.83
N VAL A 67 -1.59 -15.35 -4.90
CA VAL A 67 -1.19 -16.76 -4.91
C VAL A 67 -1.89 -17.55 -6.02
N SER A 68 -3.07 -17.14 -6.48
CA SER A 68 -3.67 -17.69 -7.71
C SER A 68 -2.77 -17.47 -8.94
N ILE A 69 -1.97 -16.40 -8.96
CA ILE A 69 -1.01 -16.12 -10.03
C ILE A 69 0.31 -16.88 -9.81
N ARG A 70 0.76 -17.11 -8.56
CA ARG A 70 1.99 -17.89 -8.28
C ARG A 70 1.80 -19.41 -8.38
N ALA A 71 0.61 -19.95 -8.12
CA ALA A 71 0.37 -21.40 -8.24
C ALA A 71 0.38 -21.88 -9.70
N LEU A 72 0.07 -21.00 -10.67
CA LEU A 72 0.21 -21.29 -12.10
C LEU A 72 1.65 -21.15 -12.61
N LEU A 73 2.52 -20.40 -11.92
CA LEU A 73 3.93 -20.23 -12.30
C LEU A 73 4.86 -21.27 -11.64
N CYS A 74 4.43 -21.95 -10.57
CA CYS A 74 5.24 -22.97 -9.91
C CYS A 74 5.09 -24.39 -10.50
N ASN A 75 4.09 -24.63 -11.38
CA ASN A 75 3.91 -25.90 -12.10
C ASN A 75 4.38 -25.85 -13.56
N ALA A 76 5.14 -24.83 -13.95
CA ALA A 76 5.78 -24.72 -15.26
C ALA A 76 7.30 -24.96 -15.17
N SER A 77 7.71 -26.01 -14.44
CA SER A 77 9.06 -26.59 -14.48
C SER A 77 9.00 -28.00 -15.02
#